data_AF-R9HVK1-F1
#
_entry.id   AF-R9HVK1-F1
#
_cell.length_a   1.000
_cell.length_b   1.000
_cell.length_c   1.000
_cell.angle_alpha   90.00
_cell.angle_beta   90.00
_cell.angle_gamma   90.00
#
_symmetry.space_group_name_H-M   'P 1'
#
loop_
_entity.id
_entity.type
_entity.pdbx_description
1 polymer ?
#
loop_
_entity_poly.entity_id
_entity_poly.type
_entity_poly.pdbx_seq_one_letter_code
_entity_poly.pdbx_strand_id
1 'polypeptide(L)'
;MDAVKDFIIERLKKLSNMFKGISIKYAFDSITEFHIIEISPENIRRRDDEYIRWESDMWNDFFAMFPDEDLLISEPCESNDMHNVLFDNIPIVDSGNLLYCIDLDFGEMDSFLNIDTIDLLAA
;
A
#
# COMPACT_ATOMS: atom_id res chain seq x y z
N MET A 1 5.27 14.62 12.35
CA MET A 1 4.85 13.99 11.08
C MET A 1 6.04 14.03 10.16
N ASP A 2 6.31 12.92 9.50
CA ASP A 2 7.46 12.76 8.62
C ASP A 2 6.95 12.94 7.19
N ALA A 3 7.23 14.11 6.61
CA ALA A 3 6.62 14.57 5.37
C ALA A 3 6.86 13.60 4.19
N VAL A 4 7.99 12.88 4.21
CA VAL A 4 8.35 11.89 3.18
C VAL A 4 7.44 10.67 3.30
N LYS A 5 7.28 10.16 4.53
CA LYS A 5 6.41 9.02 4.83
C LYS A 5 4.95 9.34 4.49
N ASP A 6 4.48 10.53 4.84
CA ASP A 6 3.12 10.97 4.54
C ASP A 6 2.88 11.05 3.03
N PHE A 7 3.83 11.63 2.27
CA PHE A 7 3.77 11.67 0.80
C PHE A 7 3.69 10.28 0.18
N ILE A 8 4.53 9.34 0.61
CA ILE A 8 4.54 7.96 0.10
C ILE A 8 3.20 7.29 0.41
N ILE A 9 2.74 7.35 1.66
CA ILE A 9 1.50 6.70 2.08
C ILE A 9 0.30 7.22 1.29
N GLU A 10 0.21 8.53 1.05
CA GLU A 10 -0.86 9.10 0.22
C GLU A 10 -0.84 8.60 -1.22
N ARG A 11 0.35 8.45 -1.82
CA ARG A 11 0.52 7.88 -3.17
C ARG A 11 0.09 6.42 -3.23
N LEU A 12 0.46 5.64 -2.21
CA LEU A 12 0.11 4.22 -2.13
C LEU A 12 -1.38 3.99 -1.89
N LYS A 13 -2.04 4.82 -1.08
CA LYS A 13 -3.50 4.81 -0.93
C LYS A 13 -4.20 5.00 -2.27
N LYS A 14 -3.78 5.99 -3.06
CA LYS A 14 -4.31 6.23 -4.42
C LYS A 14 -4.07 5.03 -5.32
N LEU A 15 -2.86 4.46 -5.30
CA LEU A 15 -2.52 3.28 -6.10
C LEU A 15 -3.41 2.08 -5.77
N SER A 16 -3.64 1.80 -4.48
CA SER A 16 -4.50 0.69 -4.03
C SER A 16 -5.97 0.83 -4.47
N ASN A 17 -6.41 2.06 -4.72
CA ASN A 17 -7.72 2.34 -5.26
C ASN A 17 -7.81 2.13 -6.77
N MET A 18 -6.73 2.44 -7.50
CA MET A 18 -6.63 2.26 -8.95
C MET A 18 -6.51 0.79 -9.35
N PHE A 19 -5.66 0.02 -8.67
CA PHE A 19 -5.39 -1.38 -9.02
C PHE A 19 -5.98 -2.33 -7.98
N LYS A 20 -7.01 -3.08 -8.38
CA LYS A 20 -7.55 -4.18 -7.57
C LYS A 20 -6.75 -5.45 -7.83
N GLY A 21 -6.34 -6.14 -6.76
CA GLY A 21 -5.56 -7.37 -6.86
C GLY A 21 -4.03 -7.20 -6.83
N ILE A 22 -3.53 -6.00 -6.50
CA ILE A 22 -2.13 -5.81 -6.12
C ILE A 22 -1.97 -5.82 -4.60
N SER A 23 -0.87 -6.39 -4.12
CA SER A 23 -0.34 -6.26 -2.77
C SER A 23 0.71 -5.15 -2.78
N ILE A 24 0.61 -4.25 -1.81
CA ILE A 24 1.48 -3.11 -1.61
C ILE A 24 1.93 -3.15 -0.15
N LYS A 25 3.23 -3.15 0.08
CA LYS A 25 3.81 -2.92 1.40
C LYS A 25 4.80 -1.78 1.33
N TYR A 26 4.89 -1.03 2.40
CA TYR A 26 5.89 0.01 2.55
C TYR A 26 6.50 0.00 3.94
N ALA A 27 7.83 0.04 4.00
CA ALA A 27 8.62 0.17 5.21
C ALA A 27 9.72 1.21 5.02
N PHE A 28 10.25 1.70 6.13
CA PHE A 28 11.46 2.52 6.14
C PHE A 28 12.57 1.74 6.83
N ASP A 29 13.64 1.44 6.10
CA ASP A 29 14.83 0.79 6.63
C ASP A 29 15.74 1.85 7.24
N SER A 30 15.79 1.91 8.57
CA SER A 30 16.62 2.87 9.30
C SER A 30 18.13 2.62 9.20
N ILE A 31 18.57 1.44 8.73
CA ILE A 31 19.99 1.10 8.60
C ILE A 31 20.53 1.65 7.28
N THR A 32 19.79 1.44 6.20
CA THR A 32 20.17 1.90 4.86
C THR A 32 19.58 3.26 4.50
N GLU A 33 18.63 3.75 5.31
CA GLU A 33 17.86 4.98 5.09
C GLU A 33 16.97 4.94 3.83
N PHE A 34 16.69 3.73 3.31
CA PHE A 34 15.78 3.55 2.18
C PHE A 34 14.31 3.53 2.59
N HIS A 35 13.50 4.24 1.82
CA HIS A 35 12.07 4.02 1.72
C HIS A 35 11.81 2.82 0.79
N ILE A 36 11.33 1.70 1.33
CA ILE A 36 11.15 0.46 0.56
C ILE A 36 9.68 0.21 0.31
N ILE A 37 9.29 0.15 -0.97
CA ILE A 37 7.95 -0.20 -1.43
C ILE A 37 8.01 -1.53 -2.16
N GLU A 38 7.28 -2.53 -1.66
CA GLU A 38 7.12 -3.82 -2.30
C GLU A 38 5.76 -3.91 -2.98
N ILE A 39 5.76 -4.26 -4.27
CA ILE A 39 4.58 -4.39 -5.11
C ILE A 39 4.53 -5.79 -5.71
N SER A 40 3.39 -6.47 -5.54
CA SER A 40 3.09 -7.78 -6.13
C SER A 40 1.67 -7.77 -6.70
N PRO A 41 1.35 -8.54 -7.76
CA PRO A 41 2.23 -9.43 -8.50
C PRO A 41 3.10 -8.72 -9.56
N GLU A 42 4.27 -9.29 -9.81
CA GLU A 42 5.28 -8.68 -10.69
C GLU A 42 4.80 -8.49 -12.15
N ASN A 43 3.86 -9.33 -12.61
CA ASN A 43 3.29 -9.20 -13.95
C ASN A 43 2.56 -7.87 -14.15
N ILE A 44 1.89 -7.33 -13.12
CA ILE A 44 1.28 -6.00 -13.19
C ILE A 44 2.40 -4.95 -13.25
N ARG A 45 3.37 -5.04 -12.32
CA ARG A 45 4.51 -4.12 -12.24
C ARG A 45 5.25 -3.92 -13.56
N ARG A 46 5.47 -5.02 -14.31
CA ARG A 46 6.29 -5.03 -15.54
C ARG A 46 5.51 -4.88 -16.84
N ARG A 47 4.18 -5.03 -16.85
CA ARG A 47 3.40 -5.13 -18.10
C ARG A 47 2.19 -4.22 -18.17
N ASP A 48 1.77 -3.65 -17.05
CA ASP A 48 0.65 -2.73 -17.03
C ASP A 48 1.14 -1.30 -17.30
N ASP A 49 0.74 -0.74 -18.43
CA ASP A 49 1.17 0.59 -18.88
C ASP A 49 0.74 1.70 -17.92
N GLU A 50 -0.38 1.55 -17.22
CA GLU A 50 -0.87 2.53 -16.25
C GLU A 50 -0.04 2.48 -14.98
N TYR A 51 0.32 1.28 -14.52
CA TYR A 51 1.22 1.12 -13.38
C TYR A 51 2.63 1.66 -13.72
N ILE A 52 3.17 1.36 -14.91
CA ILE A 52 4.49 1.85 -15.34
C ILE A 52 4.53 3.38 -15.36
N ARG A 53 3.45 4.03 -15.82
CA ARG A 53 3.32 5.50 -15.76
C ARG A 53 3.27 5.99 -14.31
N TRP A 54 2.48 5.34 -13.47
CA TRP A 54 2.41 5.68 -12.04
C TRP A 54 3.78 5.57 -11.36
N GLU A 55 4.54 4.50 -11.62
CA GLU A 55 5.87 4.30 -11.02
C GLU A 55 6.84 5.40 -11.49
N SER A 56 6.82 5.73 -12.79
CA SER A 56 7.60 6.85 -13.34
C SER A 56 7.23 8.18 -12.68
N ASP A 57 5.94 8.48 -12.53
CA ASP A 57 5.47 9.73 -11.91
C ASP A 57 5.82 9.78 -10.42
N MET A 58 5.70 8.65 -9.70
CA MET A 58 6.12 8.52 -8.31
C MET A 58 7.60 8.87 -8.15
N TRP A 59 8.49 8.29 -8.97
CA TRP A 59 9.92 8.59 -8.93
C TRP A 59 10.22 10.05 -9.24
N ASN A 60 9.63 10.59 -10.31
CA ASN A 60 9.85 11.98 -10.70
C ASN A 60 9.44 12.97 -9.60
N ASP A 61 8.25 12.78 -9.04
CA ASP A 61 7.72 13.64 -7.98
C ASP A 61 8.52 13.48 -6.68
N PHE A 62 8.91 12.25 -6.32
CA PHE A 62 9.72 11.96 -5.14
C PHE A 62 11.08 12.66 -5.20
N PHE A 63 11.84 12.47 -6.28
CA PHE A 63 13.16 13.11 -6.42
C PHE A 63 13.09 14.63 -6.53
N ALA A 64 11.99 15.17 -7.07
CA ALA A 64 11.81 16.62 -7.12
C ALA A 64 11.53 17.22 -5.72
N MET A 65 10.81 16.51 -4.86
CA MET A 65 10.42 16.98 -3.54
C MET A 65 11.41 16.63 -2.43
N PHE A 66 12.08 15.48 -2.54
CA PHE A 66 12.94 14.88 -1.53
C PHE A 66 14.27 14.42 -2.15
N PRO A 67 15.11 15.36 -2.64
CA PRO A 67 16.32 15.03 -3.39
C PRO A 67 17.41 14.32 -2.55
N ASP A 68 17.32 14.38 -1.22
CA ASP A 68 18.28 13.80 -0.29
C ASP A 68 17.80 12.46 0.31
N GLU A 69 16.63 11.96 -0.10
CA GLU A 69 16.05 10.70 0.39
C GLU A 69 16.18 9.60 -0.67
N ASP A 70 16.31 8.36 -0.19
CA ASP A 70 16.43 7.18 -1.05
C ASP A 70 15.12 6.38 -1.09
N LEU A 71 14.67 6.03 -2.30
CA LEU A 71 13.48 5.23 -2.53
C LEU A 71 13.87 3.92 -3.22
N LEU A 72 13.16 2.84 -2.95
CA LEU A 72 13.26 1.54 -3.64
C LEU A 72 11.85 1.03 -3.91
N ILE A 73 11.54 0.77 -5.19
CA ILE A 73 10.30 0.11 -5.61
C ILE A 73 10.69 -1.24 -6.22
N SER A 74 10.17 -2.33 -5.66
CA SER A 74 10.57 -3.69 -6.05
C SER A 74 9.42 -4.69 -5.91
N GLU A 75 9.62 -5.91 -6.44
CA GLU A 75 8.83 -7.06 -6.00
C GLU A 75 9.24 -7.47 -4.57
N PRO A 76 8.40 -8.22 -3.83
CA PRO A 76 8.79 -8.73 -2.52
C PRO A 76 10.13 -9.48 -2.55
N CYS A 77 11.09 -9.08 -1.72
CA CYS A 77 12.44 -9.63 -1.73
C CYS A 77 12.95 -9.85 -0.30
N GLU A 78 13.56 -11.00 -0.03
CA GLU A 78 14.12 -11.34 1.30
C GLU A 78 15.25 -10.40 1.74
N SER A 79 15.89 -9.68 0.81
CA SER A 79 16.92 -8.69 1.13
C SER A 79 16.36 -7.35 1.61
N ASN A 80 15.06 -7.11 1.44
CA ASN A 80 14.40 -5.89 1.87
C ASN A 80 14.05 -6.00 3.35
N ASP A 81 14.46 -5.01 4.16
CA ASP A 81 14.03 -4.96 5.56
C ASP A 81 12.59 -4.43 5.68
N MET A 82 11.65 -5.38 5.79
CA MET A 82 10.23 -5.10 5.97
C MET A 82 9.75 -5.37 7.40
N HIS A 83 10.63 -5.35 8.42
CA HIS A 83 10.22 -5.63 9.81
C HIS A 83 9.30 -4.54 10.41
N ASN A 84 9.40 -3.31 9.92
CA ASN A 84 8.61 -2.17 10.40
C ASN A 84 7.72 -1.61 9.29
N VAL A 85 6.74 -2.41 8.85
CA VAL A 85 5.77 -2.01 7.83
C VAL A 85 4.93 -0.83 8.32
N LEU A 86 4.96 0.26 7.55
CA LEU A 86 4.23 1.50 7.80
C LEU A 86 2.92 1.59 6.99
N PHE A 87 2.82 0.82 5.91
CA PHE A 87 1.59 0.71 5.11
C PHE A 87 1.50 -0.69 4.48
N ASP A 88 0.30 -1.27 4.56
CA ASP A 88 -0.08 -2.51 3.87
C ASP A 88 -1.52 -2.34 3.36
N ASN A 89 -1.76 -2.68 2.10
CA ASN A 89 -3.10 -2.61 1.51
C ASN A 89 -3.88 -3.94 1.59
N ILE A 90 -3.24 -5.02 2.07
CA ILE A 90 -3.94 -6.25 2.37
C ILE A 90 -4.74 -6.02 3.66
N PRO A 91 -6.07 -6.27 3.66
CA PRO A 91 -6.83 -6.23 4.90
C PRO A 91 -6.26 -7.25 5.87
N ILE A 92 -5.99 -6.83 7.11
CA ILE A 92 -5.60 -7.74 8.18
C ILE A 92 -6.75 -8.74 8.37
N VAL A 93 -6.58 -9.95 7.83
CA VAL A 93 -7.46 -11.07 8.11
C VAL A 93 -7.03 -11.63 9.47
N ASP A 94 -7.42 -10.93 10.54
CA ASP A 94 -7.44 -11.59 11.83
C ASP A 94 -8.51 -12.68 11.75
N SER A 95 -8.17 -13.87 12.24
CA SER A 95 -8.96 -15.09 12.07
C SER A 95 -10.28 -14.96 12.83
N GLY A 96 -11.26 -14.26 12.25
CA GLY A 96 -12.59 -14.09 12.82
C GLY A 96 -13.33 -12.80 12.49
N ASN A 97 -12.70 -11.74 11.97
CA ASN A 97 -13.43 -10.52 11.58
C ASN A 97 -12.70 -9.77 10.46
N LEU A 98 -13.36 -9.53 9.33
CA LEU A 98 -12.88 -8.60 8.30
C LEU A 98 -12.88 -7.18 8.90
N LEU A 99 -11.71 -6.67 9.30
CA LEU A 99 -11.53 -5.25 9.53
C LEU A 99 -11.32 -4.60 8.15
N TYR A 100 -12.41 -4.16 7.51
CA TYR A 100 -12.28 -3.28 6.36
C TYR A 100 -11.60 -1.99 6.83
N CYS A 101 -10.43 -1.68 6.27
CA CYS A 101 -9.89 -0.32 6.31
C CYS A 101 -10.80 0.56 5.43
N ILE A 102 -11.99 0.87 5.92
CA ILE A 102 -12.80 1.97 5.41
C ILE A 102 -12.10 3.21 5.93
N ASP A 103 -11.66 4.09 5.04
CA ASP A 103 -11.29 5.45 5.42
C ASP A 103 -12.49 6.06 6.16
N LEU A 104 -12.43 6.08 7.49
CA LEU A 104 -13.39 6.78 8.33
C LEU A 104 -13.08 8.26 8.17
N ASP A 105 -13.71 8.90 7.18
CA ASP A 105 -13.98 10.32 7.26
C ASP A 105 -14.75 10.54 8.58
N PHE A 106 -14.08 11.16 9.56
CA PHE A 106 -14.65 11.52 10.84
C PHE A 106 -15.73 12.59 10.63
N GLY A 107 -16.93 12.14 10.30
CA GLY A 107 -18.14 12.94 10.13
C GLY A 107 -19.37 12.10 10.44
N GLU A 108 -19.77 12.12 11.70
CA GLU A 108 -20.98 11.48 12.28
C GLU A 108 -20.99 9.94 12.32
N MET A 109 -20.45 9.40 13.41
CA MET A 109 -20.73 8.04 13.89
C MET A 109 -22.20 7.95 14.33
N ASP A 110 -23.03 7.23 13.58
CA ASP A 110 -24.09 6.41 14.17
C ASP A 110 -24.40 5.21 13.26
N SER A 111 -24.49 4.04 13.91
CA SER A 111 -24.83 2.70 13.39
C SER A 111 -23.73 1.89 12.68
N PHE A 112 -23.18 0.92 13.41
CA PHE A 112 -22.50 -0.24 12.83
C PHE A 112 -23.56 -1.21 12.28
N LEU A 113 -23.51 -1.50 10.98
CA LEU A 113 -24.26 -2.61 10.38
C LEU A 113 -23.37 -3.85 10.34
N ASN A 114 -23.72 -4.86 11.15
CA ASN A 114 -23.15 -6.19 11.06
C ASN A 114 -23.93 -6.96 9.98
N ILE A 115 -23.28 -7.33 8.87
CA ILE A 115 -23.84 -8.23 7.86
C ILE A 115 -23.05 -9.54 7.91
N ASP A 116 -23.50 -10.42 8.80
CA ASP A 116 -23.28 -11.86 8.68
C ASP A 116 -24.48 -12.43 7.94
N THR A 117 -24.28 -12.93 6.71
CA THR A 117 -24.98 -14.04 6.02
C THR A 117 -25.09 -13.79 4.52
N ILE A 118 -24.07 -14.16 3.74
CA ILE A 118 -24.26 -14.77 2.42
C ILE A 118 -23.19 -15.85 2.23
N ASP A 119 -23.45 -17.05 2.76
CA ASP A 119 -22.82 -18.26 2.24
C ASP A 119 -23.38 -18.54 0.84
N LEU A 120 -22.48 -18.55 -0.15
CA LEU A 120 -22.76 -19.06 -1.48
C LEU A 120 -22.59 -20.60 -1.48
N LEU A 121 -23.70 -21.30 -1.67
CA LEU A 121 -23.86 -22.62 -2.33
C LEU A 121 -22.66 -23.59 -2.33
N ALA A 122 -22.82 -24.72 -1.63
CA ALA A 122 -22.17 -25.99 -1.98
C ALA A 122 -23.15 -27.17 -1.80
N ALA A 123 -23.53 -27.76 -2.96
CA ALA A 123 -24.04 -29.11 -3.22
C ALA A 123 -25.23 -29.67 -2.43
#